data_AF-A0A661XP16-F1
#
_entry.id   AF-A0A661XP16-F1
#
_cell.length_a   1.000
_cell.length_b   1.000
_cell.length_c   1.000
_cell.angle_alpha   90.00
_cell.angle_beta   90.00
_cell.angle_gamma   90.00
#
_symmetry.space_group_name_H-M   'P 1'
#
loop_
_entity.id
_entity.type
_entity.pdbx_description
1 polymer ?
#
loop_
_entity_poly.entity_id
_entity_poly.type
_entity_poly.pdbx_seq_one_letter_code
_entity_poly.pdbx_strand_id
1 'polypeptide(L)'
;MKNSIKLLGLLLLISVTFSGLAQTMQDDMEYLASDKLEGREFGSHGALVASKYISKRFKKLGLEPKGTDGYFQELSVKPRYNPHAKVPVDTSKAIIGRNVIGYIDNGAATTVIIGAHYDHLGFGAEGSLYEGDEKLIHNGADDNASGVTVMLQLADWIRGQYPHNNYLFIAFSGEEKGLWGSSWFTKNPTIDLATINYMINMDMVGRLDAEKNLAVYGTGTSPIWHSLIEGIGKDQGFIVKYHPGGIGPSDHTSFYLKDMPVLHFFTGQHADYHKPSDDFDKINYDGMIEVQSFIESVIAQVDSKGKIEFIKTKDEDSKKAPKYSVTLGVIPDYMYDGKGMLISGVKEGRAADKAGIINGDIVIKMGDVEVRDMMAYMEALGKFKKGDKVKVIVKRGEEKVEVEVEF
;
A
#
# COMPACT_ATOMS: atom_id res chain seq x y z
N MET A 1 8.52 -15.13 55.07
CA MET A 1 7.54 -15.13 53.95
C MET A 1 7.02 -13.72 53.71
N LYS A 2 7.75 -12.90 52.94
CA LYS A 2 7.26 -11.62 52.41
C LYS A 2 7.97 -11.40 51.08
N ASN A 3 7.26 -11.64 49.98
CA ASN A 3 7.48 -11.08 48.64
C ASN A 3 6.61 -11.85 47.64
N SER A 4 5.34 -11.44 47.47
CA SER A 4 4.46 -12.03 46.44
C SER A 4 3.39 -11.09 45.86
N ILE A 5 3.40 -9.79 46.17
CA ILE A 5 2.28 -8.88 45.83
C ILE A 5 2.59 -7.93 44.65
N LYS A 6 3.76 -7.97 44.02
CA LYS A 6 4.11 -7.03 42.93
C LYS A 6 3.84 -7.50 41.50
N LEU A 7 3.40 -8.73 41.26
CA LEU A 7 3.24 -9.26 39.89
C LEU A 7 1.82 -9.13 39.31
N LEU A 8 0.79 -8.99 40.16
CA LEU A 8 -0.62 -8.97 39.70
C LEU A 8 -1.05 -7.61 39.12
N GLY A 9 -0.42 -6.50 39.55
CA GLY A 9 -0.73 -5.17 39.05
C GLY A 9 -0.19 -4.88 37.65
N LEU A 10 0.93 -5.52 37.26
CA LEU A 10 1.55 -5.32 35.94
C LEU A 10 0.76 -6.01 34.83
N LEU A 11 0.25 -7.22 35.07
CA LEU A 11 -0.58 -7.97 34.12
C LEU A 11 -1.95 -7.30 33.87
N LEU A 12 -2.56 -6.69 34.89
CA LEU A 12 -3.86 -6.02 34.76
C LEU A 12 -3.76 -4.67 34.02
N LEU A 13 -2.63 -3.96 34.15
CA LEU A 13 -2.36 -2.71 33.42
C LEU A 13 -2.04 -2.97 31.94
N ILE A 14 -1.34 -4.08 31.63
CA ILE A 14 -1.05 -4.49 30.25
C ILE A 14 -2.35 -4.94 29.52
N SER A 15 -3.23 -5.69 30.20
CA SER A 15 -4.48 -6.16 29.56
C SER A 15 -5.50 -5.05 29.27
N VAL A 16 -5.58 -4.02 30.13
CA VAL A 16 -6.49 -2.88 29.95
C VAL A 16 -5.99 -1.88 28.90
N THR A 17 -4.69 -1.74 28.72
CA THR A 17 -4.11 -0.88 27.68
C THR A 17 -4.19 -1.53 26.29
N PHE A 18 -3.97 -2.84 26.22
CA PHE A 18 -4.11 -3.61 24.97
C PHE A 18 -5.56 -3.59 24.43
N SER A 19 -6.57 -3.67 25.31
CA SER A 19 -7.97 -3.63 24.88
C SER A 19 -8.40 -2.25 24.35
N GLY A 20 -7.84 -1.15 24.87
CA GLY A 20 -8.15 0.21 24.40
C GLY A 20 -7.53 0.55 23.04
N LEU A 21 -6.31 0.07 22.76
CA LEU A 21 -5.63 0.22 21.47
C LEU A 21 -6.36 -0.55 20.36
N ALA A 22 -6.67 -1.82 20.60
CA ALA A 22 -7.40 -2.66 19.65
C ALA A 22 -8.79 -2.07 19.32
N GLN A 23 -9.50 -1.54 20.32
CA GLN A 23 -10.79 -0.87 20.07
C GLN A 23 -10.64 0.39 19.21
N THR A 24 -9.61 1.21 19.47
CA THR A 24 -9.38 2.44 18.67
C THR A 24 -9.02 2.10 17.22
N MET A 25 -8.25 1.03 17.00
CA MET A 25 -7.94 0.51 15.67
C MET A 25 -9.19 0.09 14.91
N GLN A 26 -10.10 -0.64 15.56
CA GLN A 26 -11.39 -1.04 14.98
C GLN A 26 -12.26 0.18 14.67
N ASP A 27 -12.39 1.13 15.60
CA ASP A 27 -13.18 2.35 15.39
C ASP A 27 -12.66 3.19 14.21
N ASP A 28 -11.33 3.31 14.07
CA ASP A 28 -10.68 4.02 12.96
C ASP A 28 -10.93 3.29 11.63
N MET A 29 -10.78 1.96 11.60
CA MET A 29 -11.03 1.11 10.43
C MET A 29 -12.49 1.18 9.97
N GLU A 30 -13.45 0.88 10.85
CA GLU A 30 -14.88 0.86 10.53
C GLU A 30 -15.37 2.23 10.04
N TYR A 31 -14.85 3.32 10.62
CA TYR A 31 -15.23 4.65 10.15
C TYR A 31 -14.67 4.92 8.76
N LEU A 32 -13.37 4.71 8.56
CA LEU A 32 -12.69 4.99 7.30
C LEU A 32 -13.28 4.16 6.17
N ALA A 33 -13.57 2.88 6.40
CA ALA A 33 -14.15 1.95 5.45
C ALA A 33 -15.70 1.98 5.40
N SER A 34 -16.38 2.92 6.05
CA SER A 34 -17.85 2.94 6.01
C SER A 34 -18.41 3.52 4.72
N ASP A 35 -19.59 3.04 4.31
CA ASP A 35 -20.40 3.58 3.21
C ASP A 35 -20.62 5.10 3.29
N LYS A 36 -20.58 5.68 4.50
CA LYS A 36 -20.71 7.13 4.74
C LYS A 36 -19.63 7.94 4.01
N LEU A 37 -18.50 7.30 3.72
CA LEU A 37 -17.34 7.90 3.05
C LEU A 37 -17.31 7.55 1.56
N GLU A 38 -18.35 6.89 1.02
CA GLU A 38 -18.57 6.71 -0.42
C GLU A 38 -17.32 6.23 -1.18
N GLY A 39 -16.52 5.35 -0.57
CA GLY A 39 -15.27 4.82 -1.14
C GLY A 39 -14.15 5.83 -1.38
N ARG A 40 -14.24 7.03 -0.79
CA ARG A 40 -13.15 8.01 -0.66
C ARG A 40 -12.45 8.38 -1.98
N GLU A 41 -13.14 8.36 -3.11
CA GLU A 41 -12.53 8.71 -4.41
C GLU A 41 -11.95 10.13 -4.39
N PHE A 42 -10.78 10.31 -4.98
CA PHE A 42 -10.11 11.61 -5.07
C PHE A 42 -11.07 12.74 -5.49
N GLY A 43 -11.19 13.75 -4.63
CA GLY A 43 -12.05 14.92 -4.84
C GLY A 43 -13.55 14.71 -4.63
N SER A 44 -13.96 13.53 -4.16
CA SER A 44 -15.35 13.25 -3.75
C SER A 44 -15.72 13.89 -2.40
N HIS A 45 -17.02 13.87 -2.08
CA HIS A 45 -17.50 14.19 -0.74
C HIS A 45 -16.91 13.24 0.31
N GLY A 46 -16.88 11.94 -0.01
CA GLY A 46 -16.25 10.91 0.80
C GLY A 46 -14.82 11.21 1.21
N ALA A 47 -13.96 11.55 0.25
CA ALA A 47 -12.57 11.92 0.51
C ALA A 47 -12.46 13.19 1.38
N LEU A 48 -13.34 14.17 1.17
CA LEU A 48 -13.41 15.37 2.02
C LEU A 48 -13.77 15.02 3.47
N VAL A 49 -14.72 14.11 3.68
CA VAL A 49 -15.12 13.67 5.02
C VAL A 49 -13.99 12.88 5.68
N ALA A 50 -13.37 11.95 4.96
CA ALA A 50 -12.22 11.16 5.42
C ALA A 50 -11.05 12.06 5.85
N SER A 51 -10.67 13.03 5.01
CA SER A 51 -9.58 13.95 5.35
C SER A 51 -9.84 14.77 6.62
N LYS A 52 -11.10 15.22 6.83
CA LYS A 52 -11.51 15.90 8.06
C LYS A 52 -11.44 14.98 9.26
N TYR A 53 -11.85 13.73 9.13
CA TYR A 53 -11.73 12.73 10.18
C TYR A 53 -10.27 12.51 10.59
N ILE A 54 -9.38 12.25 9.63
CA ILE A 54 -7.95 12.05 9.88
C ILE A 54 -7.33 13.28 10.56
N SER A 55 -7.67 14.50 10.11
CA SER A 55 -7.18 15.72 10.77
C SER A 55 -7.64 15.85 12.23
N LYS A 56 -8.87 15.42 12.55
CA LYS A 56 -9.38 15.38 13.93
C LYS A 56 -8.65 14.31 14.74
N ARG A 57 -8.33 13.17 14.14
CA ARG A 57 -7.55 12.11 14.79
C ARG A 57 -6.13 12.60 15.10
N PHE A 58 -5.43 13.21 14.15
CA PHE A 58 -4.13 13.85 14.38
C PHE A 58 -4.19 14.89 15.50
N LYS A 59 -5.20 15.77 15.50
CA LYS A 59 -5.39 16.75 16.58
C LYS A 59 -5.62 16.09 17.94
N LYS A 60 -6.43 15.02 18.01
CA LYS A 60 -6.67 14.25 19.25
C LYS A 60 -5.40 13.57 19.76
N LEU A 61 -4.53 13.14 18.86
CA LEU A 61 -3.23 12.54 19.18
C LEU A 61 -2.16 13.59 19.56
N GLY A 62 -2.46 14.88 19.37
CA GLY A 62 -1.57 15.98 19.74
C GLY A 62 -0.53 16.32 18.66
N LEU A 63 -0.69 15.81 17.43
CA LEU A 63 0.21 16.15 16.32
C LEU A 63 -0.01 17.60 15.90
N GLU A 64 1.08 18.28 15.55
CA GLU A 64 1.03 19.63 15.01
C GLU A 64 0.65 19.62 13.52
N PRO A 65 -0.13 20.60 13.03
CA PRO A 65 -0.42 20.73 11.62
C PRO A 65 0.82 21.11 10.80
N LYS A 66 1.07 20.42 9.68
CA LYS A 66 2.15 20.75 8.73
C LYS A 66 1.70 20.80 7.27
N GLY A 67 0.41 21.05 7.04
CA GLY A 67 -0.13 21.37 5.73
C GLY A 67 0.11 22.83 5.34
N THR A 68 -0.28 23.20 4.13
CA THR A 68 -0.30 24.60 3.68
C THR A 68 -1.46 25.39 4.31
N ASP A 69 -2.51 24.69 4.74
CA ASP A 69 -3.62 25.23 5.53
C ASP A 69 -3.97 24.27 6.68
N GLY A 70 -3.46 24.56 7.88
CA GLY A 70 -3.58 23.64 9.02
C GLY A 70 -3.00 22.27 8.70
N TYR A 71 -3.77 21.20 8.88
CA TYR A 71 -3.33 19.84 8.52
C TYR A 71 -3.41 19.56 7.01
N PHE A 72 -4.01 20.44 6.21
CA PHE A 72 -4.32 20.14 4.82
C PHE A 72 -3.28 20.71 3.86
N GLN A 73 -2.86 19.89 2.90
CA GLN A 73 -2.14 20.34 1.72
C GLN A 73 -3.02 20.04 0.51
N GLU A 74 -3.62 21.08 -0.07
CA GLU A 74 -4.48 20.92 -1.24
C GLU A 74 -3.67 20.67 -2.50
N LEU A 75 -4.23 19.84 -3.39
CA LEU A 75 -3.74 19.61 -4.73
C LEU A 75 -4.90 19.68 -5.72
N SER A 76 -4.63 20.29 -6.87
CA SER A 76 -5.63 20.51 -7.91
C SER A 76 -5.18 19.81 -9.19
N VAL A 77 -6.01 18.90 -9.68
CA VAL A 77 -5.74 18.14 -10.91
C VAL A 77 -6.79 18.51 -11.95
N LYS A 78 -6.33 19.02 -13.10
CA LYS A 78 -7.19 19.24 -14.25
C LYS A 78 -7.29 17.93 -15.05
N PRO A 79 -8.49 17.36 -15.19
CA PRO A 79 -8.68 16.17 -16.01
C PRO A 79 -8.22 16.42 -17.44
N ARG A 80 -7.47 15.49 -18.02
CA ARG A 80 -7.15 15.54 -19.46
C ARG A 80 -8.27 14.86 -20.23
N TYR A 81 -8.68 15.47 -21.34
CA TYR A 81 -9.66 14.86 -22.24
C TYR A 81 -9.15 13.51 -22.73
N ASN A 82 -9.89 12.44 -22.43
CA ASN A 82 -9.63 11.10 -22.94
C ASN A 82 -10.82 10.66 -23.81
N PRO A 83 -10.66 10.58 -25.15
CA PRO A 83 -11.73 10.18 -26.06
C PRO A 83 -12.20 8.73 -25.88
N HIS A 84 -11.51 7.93 -25.05
CA HIS A 84 -11.84 6.54 -24.74
C HIS A 84 -12.37 6.34 -23.31
N ALA A 85 -12.58 7.41 -22.53
CA ALA A 85 -13.17 7.28 -21.20
C ALA A 85 -14.63 6.84 -21.31
N LYS A 86 -15.01 5.80 -20.55
CA LYS A 86 -16.40 5.30 -20.48
C LYS A 86 -17.35 6.36 -19.92
N VAL A 87 -16.83 7.30 -19.12
CA VAL A 87 -17.56 8.42 -18.54
C VAL A 87 -16.90 9.72 -18.98
N PRO A 88 -17.62 10.66 -19.61
CA PRO A 88 -17.09 11.98 -19.94
C PRO A 88 -16.67 12.71 -18.67
N VAL A 89 -15.41 13.14 -18.60
CA VAL A 89 -14.92 13.98 -17.49
C VAL A 89 -15.03 15.44 -17.88
N ASP A 90 -15.64 16.26 -17.02
CA ASP A 90 -15.67 17.72 -17.20
C ASP A 90 -14.24 18.27 -17.07
N THR A 91 -13.64 18.61 -18.22
CA THR A 91 -12.29 19.18 -18.29
C THR A 91 -12.25 20.67 -17.96
N SER A 92 -13.41 21.31 -17.78
CA SER A 92 -13.50 22.75 -17.47
C SER A 92 -13.22 23.06 -16.01
N LYS A 93 -13.38 22.08 -15.11
CA LYS A 93 -13.16 22.23 -13.67
C LYS A 93 -12.01 21.34 -13.20
N ALA A 94 -11.18 21.88 -12.32
CA ALA A 94 -10.16 21.08 -11.66
C ALA A 94 -10.79 20.30 -10.50
N ILE A 95 -10.36 19.04 -10.33
CA ILE A 95 -10.71 18.22 -9.18
C ILE A 95 -9.74 18.55 -8.06
N ILE A 96 -10.25 18.80 -6.86
CA ILE A 96 -9.45 19.21 -5.71
C ILE A 96 -9.41 18.07 -4.70
N GLY A 97 -8.21 17.57 -4.41
CA GLY A 97 -7.94 16.66 -3.30
C GLY A 97 -7.08 17.33 -2.24
N ARG A 98 -6.80 16.60 -1.15
CA ARG A 98 -5.91 17.11 -0.09
C ARG A 98 -5.14 15.99 0.57
N ASN A 99 -3.83 16.16 0.73
CA ASN A 99 -3.08 15.38 1.71
C ASN A 99 -3.43 15.87 3.12
N VAL A 100 -3.36 15.00 4.12
CA VAL A 100 -3.50 15.36 5.54
C VAL A 100 -2.17 15.10 6.24
N ILE A 101 -1.60 16.13 6.86
CA ILE A 101 -0.21 16.14 7.32
C ILE A 101 -0.15 16.56 8.79
N GLY A 102 0.26 15.62 9.64
CA GLY A 102 0.51 15.83 11.07
C GLY A 102 1.99 15.65 11.43
N TYR A 103 2.45 16.33 12.47
CA TYR A 103 3.87 16.38 12.82
C TYR A 103 4.11 16.21 14.33
N ILE A 104 5.17 15.48 14.68
CA ILE A 104 5.73 15.43 16.03
C ILE A 104 7.10 16.08 15.96
N ASP A 105 7.25 17.23 16.63
CA ASP A 105 8.52 17.93 16.77
C ASP A 105 9.22 17.48 18.05
N ASN A 106 10.34 16.75 17.89
CA ASN A 106 11.22 16.36 18.99
C ASN A 106 12.45 17.28 19.09
N GLY A 107 12.55 18.32 18.25
CA GLY A 107 13.73 19.17 18.13
C GLY A 107 14.92 18.45 17.48
N ALA A 108 14.68 17.36 16.77
CA ALA A 108 15.73 16.55 16.14
C ALA A 108 16.21 17.17 14.82
N ALA A 109 17.43 16.80 14.40
CA ALA A 109 18.00 17.26 13.13
C ALA A 109 17.36 16.58 11.90
N THR A 110 16.77 15.41 12.10
CA THR A 110 16.21 14.57 11.04
C THR A 110 14.74 14.29 11.25
N THR A 111 14.00 14.04 10.15
CA THR A 111 12.57 13.71 10.17
C THR A 111 12.32 12.37 9.49
N VAL A 112 11.54 11.49 10.12
CA VAL A 112 11.03 10.26 9.51
C VAL A 112 9.63 10.54 8.97
N ILE A 113 9.35 10.09 7.73
CA ILE A 113 8.01 10.15 7.16
C ILE A 113 7.32 8.80 7.37
N ILE A 114 6.07 8.82 7.83
CA ILE A 114 5.20 7.64 7.92
C ILE A 114 3.94 7.97 7.13
N GLY A 115 3.61 7.15 6.12
CA GLY A 115 2.51 7.46 5.22
C GLY A 115 1.68 6.26 4.79
N ALA A 116 0.46 6.57 4.39
CA ALA A 116 -0.50 5.67 3.76
C ALA A 116 -1.48 6.52 2.94
N HIS A 117 -1.99 6.04 1.82
CA HIS A 117 -3.08 6.76 1.13
C HIS A 117 -4.42 6.48 1.81
N TYR A 118 -5.33 7.44 1.72
CA TYR A 118 -6.66 7.29 2.30
C TYR A 118 -7.77 7.29 1.25
N ASP A 119 -7.48 7.64 -0.01
CA ASP A 119 -8.44 7.51 -1.09
C ASP A 119 -8.59 6.06 -1.53
N HIS A 120 -9.74 5.76 -2.13
CA HIS A 120 -10.00 4.51 -2.83
C HIS A 120 -10.91 4.76 -4.06
N LEU A 121 -11.56 3.74 -4.61
CA LEU A 121 -12.21 3.79 -5.93
C LEU A 121 -13.63 4.36 -5.98
N GLY A 122 -14.16 4.85 -4.86
CA GLY A 122 -15.52 5.41 -4.80
C GLY A 122 -16.59 4.39 -5.18
N PHE A 123 -17.24 4.58 -6.33
CA PHE A 123 -18.23 3.65 -6.88
C PHE A 123 -17.67 2.74 -7.99
N GLY A 124 -16.34 2.66 -8.13
CA GLY A 124 -15.68 1.70 -9.03
C GLY A 124 -15.67 2.07 -10.51
N ALA A 125 -15.69 3.36 -10.87
CA ALA A 125 -15.75 3.80 -12.27
C ALA A 125 -14.46 3.47 -13.06
N GLU A 126 -13.29 3.61 -12.41
CA GLU A 126 -11.97 3.30 -12.95
C GLU A 126 -11.22 2.49 -11.88
N GLY A 127 -10.41 1.51 -12.30
CA GLY A 127 -9.65 0.65 -11.38
C GLY A 127 -10.42 -0.56 -10.81
N SER A 128 -11.75 -0.54 -10.80
CA SER A 128 -12.58 -1.61 -10.24
C SER A 128 -12.36 -2.97 -10.93
N LEU A 129 -12.30 -4.02 -10.12
CA LEU A 129 -12.27 -5.43 -10.54
C LEU A 129 -13.64 -6.12 -10.36
N TYR A 130 -14.67 -5.39 -9.95
CA TYR A 130 -16.05 -5.88 -9.86
C TYR A 130 -16.69 -5.92 -11.24
N GLU A 131 -17.33 -7.05 -11.57
CA GLU A 131 -17.91 -7.30 -12.89
C GLU A 131 -19.44 -7.22 -12.92
N GLY A 132 -20.08 -6.95 -11.77
CA GLY A 132 -21.53 -6.76 -11.73
C GLY A 132 -21.96 -5.39 -12.27
N ASP A 133 -23.22 -5.31 -12.69
CA ASP A 133 -23.81 -4.08 -13.25
C ASP A 133 -24.28 -3.09 -12.17
N GLU A 134 -24.27 -3.50 -10.91
CA GLU A 134 -24.71 -2.69 -9.78
C GLU A 134 -23.67 -1.61 -9.43
N LYS A 135 -24.16 -0.40 -9.17
CA LYS A 135 -23.32 0.68 -8.65
C LYS A 135 -23.09 0.49 -7.16
N LEU A 136 -21.98 -0.15 -6.81
CA LEU A 136 -21.61 -0.47 -5.42
C LEU A 136 -20.44 0.38 -4.94
N ILE A 137 -20.42 0.66 -3.64
CA ILE A 137 -19.35 1.40 -2.98
C ILE A 137 -18.15 0.48 -2.82
N HIS A 138 -16.96 0.97 -3.15
CA HIS A 138 -15.69 0.30 -2.89
C HIS A 138 -15.16 0.88 -1.59
N ASN A 139 -15.40 0.18 -0.48
CA ASN A 139 -15.09 0.69 0.84
C ASN A 139 -13.59 0.68 1.14
N GLY A 140 -12.79 -0.18 0.51
CA GLY A 140 -11.34 -0.09 0.59
C GLY A 140 -10.84 -0.26 2.01
N ALA A 141 -11.31 -1.30 2.69
CA ALA A 141 -10.93 -1.55 4.07
C ALA A 141 -9.46 -1.94 4.18
N ASP A 142 -9.03 -2.92 3.38
CA ASP A 142 -7.61 -3.22 3.29
C ASP A 142 -6.90 -2.17 2.44
N ASP A 143 -7.52 -1.70 1.35
CA ASP A 143 -6.97 -0.75 0.38
C ASP A 143 -7.64 0.64 0.45
N ASN A 144 -7.18 1.59 1.27
CA ASN A 144 -6.08 1.50 2.22
C ASN A 144 -6.45 2.09 3.58
N ALA A 145 -7.67 1.83 4.06
CA ALA A 145 -8.04 2.18 5.43
C ALA A 145 -7.15 1.47 6.46
N SER A 146 -6.63 0.28 6.15
CA SER A 146 -5.67 -0.47 6.97
C SER A 146 -4.37 0.30 7.23
N GLY A 147 -3.72 0.82 6.19
CA GLY A 147 -2.49 1.59 6.32
C GLY A 147 -2.70 2.89 7.10
N VAL A 148 -3.79 3.61 6.83
CA VAL A 148 -4.13 4.83 7.57
C VAL A 148 -4.36 4.54 9.05
N THR A 149 -5.03 3.42 9.35
CA THR A 149 -5.30 3.00 10.73
C THR A 149 -3.99 2.68 11.45
N VAL A 150 -3.10 1.89 10.86
CA VAL A 150 -1.77 1.60 11.46
C VAL A 150 -0.95 2.88 11.62
N MET A 151 -1.02 3.83 10.68
CA MET A 151 -0.35 5.12 10.79
C MET A 151 -0.83 5.92 12.01
N LEU A 152 -2.14 5.93 12.29
CA LEU A 152 -2.71 6.59 13.45
C LEU A 152 -2.27 5.95 14.77
N GLN A 153 -2.12 4.62 14.79
CA GLN A 153 -1.61 3.89 15.97
C GLN A 153 -0.13 4.18 16.21
N LEU A 154 0.70 4.14 15.16
CA LEU A 154 2.11 4.51 15.22
C LEU A 154 2.31 5.95 15.73
N ALA A 155 1.42 6.88 15.35
CA ALA A 155 1.46 8.25 15.84
C ALA A 155 1.21 8.38 17.35
N ASP A 156 0.31 7.57 17.93
CA ASP A 156 0.12 7.54 19.38
C ASP A 156 1.30 6.87 20.10
N TRP A 157 1.82 5.77 19.53
CA TRP A 157 2.91 5.00 20.08
C TRP A 157 4.23 5.78 20.12
N ILE A 158 4.61 6.50 19.07
CA ILE A 158 5.89 7.22 18.97
C ILE A 158 6.03 8.33 20.03
N ARG A 159 4.91 8.92 20.46
CA ARG A 159 4.89 10.15 21.25
C ARG A 159 5.67 9.99 22.55
N GLY A 160 6.80 10.68 22.65
CA GLY A 160 7.67 10.69 23.83
C GLY A 160 8.58 9.47 23.99
N GLN A 161 8.65 8.56 23.01
CA GLN A 161 9.49 7.35 23.07
C GLN A 161 10.78 7.45 22.24
N TYR A 162 10.72 8.08 21.06
CA TYR A 162 11.81 8.08 20.08
C TYR A 162 12.25 9.51 19.72
N PRO A 163 13.12 10.15 20.54
CA PRO A 163 13.39 11.58 20.43
C PRO A 163 14.45 11.93 19.37
N HIS A 164 15.16 10.97 18.77
CA HIS A 164 16.29 11.27 17.87
C HIS A 164 15.85 11.65 16.45
N ASN A 165 14.57 11.52 16.13
CA ASN A 165 13.96 12.02 14.91
C ASN A 165 12.68 12.80 15.22
N ASN A 166 12.32 13.73 14.35
CA ASN A 166 10.96 14.22 14.25
C ASN A 166 10.14 13.26 13.39
N TYR A 167 8.81 13.33 13.44
CA TYR A 167 7.95 12.43 12.67
C TYR A 167 6.89 13.20 11.91
N LEU A 168 6.83 12.99 10.60
CA LEU A 168 5.82 13.55 9.73
C LEU A 168 4.88 12.43 9.25
N PHE A 169 3.62 12.52 9.63
CA PHE A 169 2.57 11.59 9.24
C PHE A 169 1.80 12.16 8.07
N ILE A 170 1.68 11.41 6.97
CA ILE A 170 0.97 11.88 5.77
C ILE A 170 -0.07 10.85 5.33
N ALA A 171 -1.34 11.24 5.39
CA ALA A 171 -2.40 10.56 4.66
C ALA A 171 -2.45 11.11 3.23
N PHE A 172 -2.02 10.32 2.24
CA PHE A 172 -1.98 10.75 0.84
C PHE A 172 -3.35 10.65 0.16
N SER A 173 -3.61 11.54 -0.79
CA SER A 173 -4.82 11.51 -1.62
C SER A 173 -4.47 11.37 -3.10
N GLY A 174 -5.20 10.54 -3.82
CA GLY A 174 -5.05 10.33 -5.26
C GLY A 174 -3.96 9.31 -5.60
N GLU A 175 -3.67 8.37 -4.70
CA GLU A 175 -2.75 7.25 -4.97
C GLU A 175 -3.29 6.41 -6.14
N GLU A 176 -4.58 6.07 -6.06
CA GLU A 176 -5.33 5.25 -7.02
C GLU A 176 -5.42 5.86 -8.43
N LYS A 177 -5.13 7.16 -8.52
CA LYS A 177 -5.09 7.93 -9.77
C LYS A 177 -3.66 8.09 -10.31
N GLY A 178 -2.68 7.43 -9.68
CA GLY A 178 -1.27 7.44 -10.04
C GLY A 178 -0.40 8.32 -9.14
N LEU A 179 -0.45 8.08 -7.82
CA LEU A 179 0.43 8.68 -6.81
C LEU A 179 0.32 10.22 -6.74
N TRP A 180 -0.85 10.80 -7.00
CA TRP A 180 -0.99 12.26 -7.13
C TRP A 180 -0.60 12.99 -5.84
N GLY A 181 -1.04 12.49 -4.68
CA GLY A 181 -0.80 13.08 -3.38
C GLY A 181 0.67 13.08 -2.98
N SER A 182 1.32 11.92 -2.99
CA SER A 182 2.74 11.81 -2.66
C SER A 182 3.64 12.53 -3.67
N SER A 183 3.31 12.46 -4.96
CA SER A 183 4.06 13.19 -6.00
C SER A 183 3.92 14.70 -5.86
N TRP A 184 2.74 15.17 -5.43
CA TRP A 184 2.51 16.58 -5.15
C TRP A 184 3.31 17.05 -3.94
N PHE A 185 3.30 16.28 -2.84
CA PHE A 185 4.05 16.61 -1.63
C PHE A 185 5.54 16.74 -1.92
N THR A 186 6.15 15.78 -2.63
CA THR A 186 7.60 15.81 -2.90
C THR A 186 8.02 16.91 -3.89
N LYS A 187 7.06 17.51 -4.63
CA LYS A 187 7.29 18.70 -5.47
C LYS A 187 7.01 20.02 -4.76
N ASN A 188 6.13 20.01 -3.77
CA ASN A 188 5.69 21.17 -3.01
C ASN A 188 5.77 20.90 -1.51
N PRO A 189 6.96 20.58 -0.98
CA PRO A 189 7.07 20.08 0.38
C PRO A 189 6.79 21.19 1.40
N THR A 190 6.18 20.83 2.52
CA THR A 190 5.91 21.74 3.65
C THR A 190 6.98 21.67 4.73
N ILE A 191 8.00 20.86 4.52
CA ILE A 191 9.24 20.76 5.30
C ILE A 191 10.45 20.70 4.36
N ASP A 192 11.65 20.93 4.88
CA ASP A 192 12.86 20.77 4.09
C ASP A 192 13.15 19.28 3.86
N LEU A 193 13.08 18.85 2.59
CA LEU A 193 13.35 17.47 2.19
C LEU A 193 14.77 17.01 2.54
N ALA A 194 15.74 17.93 2.66
CA ALA A 194 17.10 17.59 3.06
C ALA A 194 17.18 17.07 4.51
N THR A 195 16.19 17.38 5.34
CA THR A 195 16.11 16.90 6.74
C THR A 195 15.47 15.51 6.84
N ILE A 196 14.91 14.95 5.76
CA ILE A 196 14.29 13.63 5.83
C ILE A 196 15.37 12.55 5.99
N ASN A 197 15.13 11.64 6.94
CA ASN A 197 15.96 10.47 7.19
C ASN A 197 15.57 9.34 6.24
N TYR A 198 14.31 8.92 6.33
CA TYR A 198 13.72 7.87 5.51
C TYR A 198 12.19 7.97 5.54
N MET A 199 11.54 7.24 4.65
CA MET A 199 10.08 7.15 4.57
C MET A 199 9.61 5.70 4.72
N ILE A 200 8.60 5.49 5.57
CA ILE A 200 7.86 4.24 5.72
C ILE A 200 6.48 4.44 5.12
N ASN A 201 6.07 3.53 4.24
CA ASN A 201 4.76 3.48 3.64
C ASN A 201 4.02 2.22 4.06
N MET A 202 2.71 2.33 4.32
CA MET A 202 1.83 1.18 4.46
C MET A 202 0.75 1.20 3.38
N ASP A 203 0.52 0.03 2.80
CA ASP A 203 -0.48 -0.21 1.79
C ASP A 203 -0.99 -1.63 1.98
N MET A 204 -2.30 -1.81 2.14
CA MET A 204 -2.92 -3.13 2.37
C MET A 204 -2.19 -3.97 3.42
N VAL A 205 -2.28 -3.55 4.67
CA VAL A 205 -1.64 -4.19 5.85
C VAL A 205 -2.66 -4.88 6.77
N GLY A 206 -3.89 -5.04 6.30
CA GLY A 206 -5.03 -5.58 7.04
C GLY A 206 -5.32 -7.06 6.81
N ARG A 207 -4.58 -7.73 5.91
CA ARG A 207 -4.88 -9.10 5.46
C ARG A 207 -3.70 -10.06 5.64
N LEU A 208 -2.88 -9.83 6.67
CA LEU A 208 -1.77 -10.74 7.02
C LEU A 208 -2.29 -12.17 7.16
N ASP A 209 -1.65 -13.09 6.43
CA ASP A 209 -2.01 -14.51 6.43
C ASP A 209 -1.46 -15.25 7.67
N ALA A 210 -1.86 -16.52 7.82
CA ALA A 210 -1.49 -17.33 8.98
C ALA A 210 0.01 -17.68 9.01
N GLU A 211 0.65 -17.72 7.85
CA GLU A 211 2.08 -17.94 7.66
C GLU A 211 2.92 -16.68 7.90
N LYS A 212 2.26 -15.52 8.09
CA LYS A 212 2.87 -14.20 8.28
C LYS A 212 3.77 -13.78 7.12
N ASN A 213 3.28 -13.98 5.89
CA ASN A 213 3.96 -13.45 4.71
C ASN A 213 3.85 -11.94 4.66
N LEU A 214 4.98 -11.25 4.56
CA LEU A 214 5.04 -9.79 4.51
C LEU A 214 5.98 -9.36 3.39
N ALA A 215 5.46 -8.65 2.39
CA ALA A 215 6.29 -8.02 1.38
C ALA A 215 6.86 -6.70 1.91
N VAL A 216 8.17 -6.53 1.78
CA VAL A 216 8.87 -5.29 2.13
C VAL A 216 9.64 -4.79 0.91
N TYR A 217 9.20 -3.66 0.37
CA TYR A 217 9.84 -2.96 -0.75
C TYR A 217 10.84 -1.93 -0.27
N GLY A 218 11.77 -1.55 -1.14
CA GLY A 218 12.83 -0.58 -0.83
C GLY A 218 13.97 -1.12 0.02
N THR A 219 14.08 -2.43 0.24
CA THR A 219 15.07 -3.02 1.16
C THR A 219 16.53 -2.85 0.69
N GLY A 220 16.74 -2.42 -0.56
CA GLY A 220 18.05 -2.08 -1.12
C GLY A 220 18.35 -0.58 -1.12
N THR A 221 17.43 0.27 -0.65
CA THR A 221 17.58 1.74 -0.69
C THR A 221 18.44 2.30 0.43
N SER A 222 18.90 1.46 1.36
CA SER A 222 19.90 1.78 2.39
C SER A 222 20.73 0.54 2.71
N PRO A 223 22.04 0.66 3.04
CA PRO A 223 22.87 -0.50 3.36
C PRO A 223 22.40 -1.27 4.61
N ILE A 224 21.61 -0.65 5.48
CA ILE A 224 21.17 -1.26 6.74
C ILE A 224 19.83 -2.01 6.64
N TRP A 225 19.05 -1.81 5.57
CA TRP A 225 17.67 -2.30 5.48
C TRP A 225 17.58 -3.82 5.43
N HIS A 226 18.27 -4.47 4.50
CA HIS A 226 18.12 -5.90 4.35
C HIS A 226 18.42 -6.68 5.65
N SER A 227 19.54 -6.40 6.30
CA SER A 227 19.92 -7.11 7.54
C SER A 227 19.02 -6.79 8.73
N LEU A 228 18.57 -5.53 8.85
CA LEU A 228 17.66 -5.11 9.92
C LEU A 228 16.28 -5.78 9.76
N ILE A 229 15.72 -5.75 8.56
CA ILE A 229 14.41 -6.36 8.25
C ILE A 229 14.48 -7.88 8.40
N GLU A 230 15.59 -8.51 7.99
CA GLU A 230 15.81 -9.94 8.18
C GLU A 230 15.86 -10.34 9.66
N GLY A 231 16.57 -9.54 10.49
CA GLY A 231 16.61 -9.76 11.93
C GLY A 231 15.24 -9.68 12.58
N ILE A 232 14.49 -8.60 12.31
CA ILE A 232 13.14 -8.40 12.85
C ILE A 232 12.19 -9.52 12.39
N GLY A 233 12.26 -9.91 11.11
CA GLY A 233 11.43 -10.97 10.57
C GLY A 233 11.68 -12.32 11.26
N LYS A 234 12.95 -12.68 11.48
CA LYS A 234 13.31 -13.90 12.23
C LYS A 234 12.83 -13.84 13.69
N ASP A 235 13.01 -12.70 14.34
CA ASP A 235 12.65 -12.53 15.77
C ASP A 235 11.14 -12.56 15.99
N GLN A 236 10.35 -12.02 15.06
CA GLN A 236 8.88 -11.96 15.16
C GLN A 236 8.16 -13.09 14.40
N GLY A 237 8.90 -13.94 13.68
CA GLY A 237 8.36 -15.10 12.96
C GLY A 237 7.68 -14.77 11.64
N PHE A 238 8.04 -13.66 10.99
CA PHE A 238 7.54 -13.30 9.67
C PHE A 238 8.33 -14.00 8.56
N ILE A 239 7.62 -14.39 7.50
CA ILE A 239 8.23 -14.78 6.23
C ILE A 239 8.29 -13.53 5.35
N VAL A 240 9.42 -12.84 5.39
CA VAL A 240 9.58 -11.57 4.67
C VAL A 240 9.99 -11.83 3.22
N LYS A 241 9.21 -11.28 2.28
CA LYS A 241 9.57 -11.19 0.87
C LYS A 241 10.23 -9.85 0.59
N TYR A 242 11.52 -9.88 0.28
CA TYR A 242 12.33 -8.67 0.07
C TYR A 242 12.27 -8.20 -1.38
N HIS A 243 11.87 -6.96 -1.58
CA HIS A 243 11.92 -6.27 -2.86
C HIS A 243 12.94 -5.13 -2.77
N PRO A 244 14.18 -5.30 -3.28
CA PRO A 244 15.24 -4.33 -3.06
C PRO A 244 15.00 -2.99 -3.76
N GLY A 245 14.25 -2.97 -4.87
CA GLY A 245 13.98 -1.76 -5.65
C GLY A 245 13.17 -0.71 -4.88
N GLY A 246 13.48 0.56 -5.11
CA GLY A 246 12.76 1.69 -4.51
C GLY A 246 11.57 2.19 -5.34
N ILE A 247 11.41 1.69 -6.56
CA ILE A 247 10.22 1.90 -7.39
C ILE A 247 9.26 0.73 -7.18
N GLY A 248 8.06 1.03 -6.72
CA GLY A 248 7.00 0.05 -6.47
C GLY A 248 5.61 0.64 -6.73
N PRO A 249 4.55 -0.14 -6.45
CA PRO A 249 3.18 0.17 -6.84
C PRO A 249 2.47 1.16 -5.89
N SER A 250 3.19 2.00 -5.14
CA SER A 250 2.60 2.83 -4.09
C SER A 250 3.44 4.09 -3.78
N ASP A 251 2.98 4.90 -2.84
CA ASP A 251 3.45 6.27 -2.58
C ASP A 251 4.94 6.42 -2.25
N HIS A 252 5.58 5.39 -1.69
CA HIS A 252 7.02 5.37 -1.41
C HIS A 252 7.87 5.70 -2.65
N THR A 253 7.40 5.34 -3.85
CA THR A 253 8.07 5.65 -5.11
C THR A 253 8.33 7.15 -5.26
N SER A 254 7.38 8.00 -4.87
CA SER A 254 7.54 9.45 -4.95
C SER A 254 8.72 9.98 -4.13
N PHE A 255 9.03 9.32 -3.00
CA PHE A 255 10.12 9.68 -2.10
C PHE A 255 11.46 9.07 -2.53
N TYR A 256 11.45 7.83 -3.00
CA TYR A 256 12.64 7.20 -3.60
C TYR A 256 13.18 8.02 -4.78
N LEU A 257 12.29 8.56 -5.62
CA LEU A 257 12.66 9.46 -6.73
C LEU A 257 13.26 10.81 -6.28
N LYS A 258 13.29 11.08 -4.97
CA LYS A 258 13.99 12.20 -4.32
C LYS A 258 15.24 11.78 -3.56
N ASP A 259 15.78 10.61 -3.90
CA ASP A 259 16.99 10.05 -3.31
C ASP A 259 16.87 9.83 -1.79
N MET A 260 15.69 9.36 -1.35
CA MET A 260 15.41 9.01 0.05
C MET A 260 15.39 7.50 0.23
N PRO A 261 15.93 6.97 1.34
CA PRO A 261 15.67 5.60 1.75
C PRO A 261 14.17 5.41 2.01
N VAL A 262 13.63 4.32 1.50
CA VAL A 262 12.20 4.00 1.65
C VAL A 262 12.00 2.55 2.07
N LEU A 263 10.92 2.32 2.81
CA LEU A 263 10.35 1.00 3.04
C LEU A 263 8.86 1.08 2.76
N HIS A 264 8.33 0.07 2.09
CA HIS A 264 6.88 -0.10 1.91
C HIS A 264 6.48 -1.49 2.39
N PHE A 265 5.45 -1.56 3.22
CA PHE A 265 4.93 -2.77 3.83
C PHE A 265 3.59 -3.13 3.20
N PHE A 266 3.44 -4.39 2.78
CA PHE A 266 2.29 -4.90 2.04
C PHE A 266 2.02 -6.36 2.39
N THR A 267 0.76 -6.71 2.65
CA THR A 267 0.35 -8.09 2.99
C THR A 267 -0.09 -8.92 1.80
N GLY A 268 -0.03 -8.37 0.58
CA GLY A 268 -0.39 -9.07 -0.65
C GLY A 268 -1.78 -8.71 -1.15
N GLN A 269 -2.06 -9.07 -2.40
CA GLN A 269 -3.41 -8.95 -2.96
C GLN A 269 -4.29 -10.11 -2.50
N HIS A 270 -5.59 -9.88 -2.44
CA HIS A 270 -6.60 -10.90 -2.10
C HIS A 270 -7.80 -10.80 -3.06
N ALA A 271 -8.73 -11.75 -2.94
CA ALA A 271 -9.87 -11.88 -3.86
C ALA A 271 -10.80 -10.64 -3.90
N ASP A 272 -10.75 -9.81 -2.87
CA ASP A 272 -11.59 -8.60 -2.69
C ASP A 272 -10.91 -7.31 -3.17
N TYR A 273 -9.62 -7.37 -3.55
CA TYR A 273 -8.86 -6.22 -4.03
C TYR A 273 -9.62 -5.48 -5.16
N HIS A 274 -9.74 -4.15 -5.03
CA HIS A 274 -10.46 -3.27 -5.95
C HIS A 274 -11.93 -3.69 -6.20
N LYS A 275 -12.60 -4.27 -5.20
CA LYS A 275 -14.01 -4.65 -5.26
C LYS A 275 -14.81 -4.08 -4.09
N PRO A 276 -16.14 -4.00 -4.21
CA PRO A 276 -17.03 -3.64 -3.11
C PRO A 276 -16.90 -4.53 -1.87
N SER A 277 -16.38 -5.75 -2.03
CA SER A 277 -16.22 -6.70 -0.94
C SER A 277 -14.96 -6.47 -0.09
N ASP A 278 -14.10 -5.52 -0.45
CA ASP A 278 -13.01 -5.08 0.44
C ASP A 278 -13.56 -4.21 1.57
N ASP A 279 -14.05 -4.89 2.62
CA ASP A 279 -14.78 -4.30 3.73
C ASP A 279 -14.25 -4.75 5.10
N PHE A 280 -14.56 -3.97 6.15
CA PHE A 280 -13.92 -4.07 7.46
C PHE A 280 -14.17 -5.39 8.18
N ASP A 281 -15.22 -6.14 7.82
CA ASP A 281 -15.51 -7.47 8.37
C ASP A 281 -14.49 -8.54 7.90
N LYS A 282 -13.70 -8.23 6.89
CA LYS A 282 -12.62 -9.10 6.37
C LYS A 282 -11.27 -8.81 7.00
N ILE A 283 -11.12 -7.75 7.78
CA ILE A 283 -9.81 -7.35 8.30
C ILE A 283 -9.33 -8.31 9.40
N ASN A 284 -8.06 -8.70 9.30
CA ASN A 284 -7.35 -9.40 10.35
C ASN A 284 -6.68 -8.39 11.30
N TYR A 285 -7.42 -7.94 12.32
CA TYR A 285 -6.92 -6.95 13.29
C TYR A 285 -5.70 -7.43 14.08
N ASP A 286 -5.64 -8.71 14.46
CA ASP A 286 -4.46 -9.27 15.13
C ASP A 286 -3.25 -9.19 14.22
N GLY A 287 -3.43 -9.53 12.93
CA GLY A 287 -2.40 -9.37 11.90
C GLY A 287 -1.93 -7.93 11.71
N MET A 288 -2.84 -6.94 11.75
CA MET A 288 -2.47 -5.53 11.71
C MET A 288 -1.60 -5.12 12.91
N ILE A 289 -1.92 -5.62 14.11
CA ILE A 289 -1.12 -5.36 15.32
C ILE A 289 0.29 -5.97 15.18
N GLU A 290 0.39 -7.16 14.56
CA GLU A 290 1.69 -7.77 14.28
C GLU A 290 2.51 -6.96 13.26
N VAL A 291 1.89 -6.52 12.16
CA VAL A 291 2.57 -5.64 11.18
C VAL A 291 2.98 -4.31 11.81
N GLN A 292 2.14 -3.73 12.66
CA GLN A 292 2.48 -2.55 13.45
C GLN A 292 3.72 -2.82 14.31
N SER A 293 3.75 -3.91 15.09
CA SER A 293 4.91 -4.30 15.93
C SER A 293 6.21 -4.51 15.12
N PHE A 294 6.09 -5.01 13.88
CA PHE A 294 7.22 -5.10 12.96
C PHE A 294 7.77 -3.69 12.64
N ILE A 295 6.90 -2.76 12.24
CA ILE A 295 7.27 -1.38 11.90
C ILE A 295 7.81 -0.63 13.12
N GLU A 296 7.22 -0.84 14.29
CA GLU A 296 7.70 -0.31 15.57
C GLU A 296 9.15 -0.75 15.83
N SER A 297 9.47 -2.02 15.59
CA SER A 297 10.84 -2.53 15.73
C SER A 297 11.81 -1.90 14.73
N VAL A 298 11.36 -1.62 13.50
CA VAL A 298 12.17 -0.87 12.53
C VAL A 298 12.50 0.52 13.06
N ILE A 299 11.48 1.27 13.50
CA ILE A 299 11.66 2.63 14.00
C ILE A 299 12.57 2.63 15.24
N ALA A 300 12.33 1.73 16.20
CA ALA A 300 13.10 1.64 17.42
C ALA A 300 14.58 1.31 17.18
N GLN A 301 14.89 0.41 16.24
CA GLN A 301 16.27 0.03 15.93
C GLN A 301 17.03 1.08 15.11
N VAL A 302 16.34 2.03 14.48
CA VAL A 302 16.94 3.06 13.62
C VAL A 302 17.01 4.42 14.31
N ASP A 303 16.15 4.69 15.28
CA ASP A 303 16.00 6.01 15.92
C ASP A 303 17.35 6.66 16.25
N SER A 304 18.22 5.94 16.96
CA SER A 304 19.53 6.43 17.43
C SER A 304 20.68 6.32 16.42
N LYS A 305 20.43 5.85 15.18
CA LYS A 305 21.48 5.69 14.15
C LYS A 305 21.79 6.98 13.37
N GLY A 306 21.09 8.08 13.66
CA GLY A 306 21.21 9.33 12.92
C GLY A 306 20.66 9.22 11.50
N LYS A 307 21.11 10.12 10.60
CA LYS A 307 20.69 10.09 9.20
C LYS A 307 21.31 8.89 8.48
N ILE A 308 20.48 8.00 7.96
CA ILE A 308 20.93 6.80 7.25
C ILE A 308 21.28 7.11 5.79
N GLU A 309 22.17 6.29 5.22
CA GLU A 309 22.63 6.47 3.84
C GLU A 309 21.57 5.99 2.84
N PHE A 310 21.38 6.77 1.77
CA PHE A 310 20.60 6.37 0.60
C PHE A 310 21.50 5.66 -0.42
N ILE A 311 21.02 4.53 -0.92
CA ILE A 311 21.58 3.85 -2.09
C ILE A 311 20.53 3.83 -3.19
N LYS A 312 20.92 4.35 -4.36
CA LYS A 312 20.11 4.17 -5.56
C LYS A 312 20.14 2.70 -5.98
N THR A 313 18.98 2.08 -6.05
CA THR A 313 18.88 0.69 -6.42
C THR A 313 19.07 0.55 -7.92
N LYS A 314 19.67 -0.57 -8.35
CA LYS A 314 19.56 -1.00 -9.75
C LYS A 314 18.14 -1.51 -9.93
N ASP A 315 17.18 -0.59 -9.94
CA ASP A 315 15.86 -0.92 -10.44
C ASP A 315 16.10 -1.50 -11.84
N GLU A 316 15.56 -2.70 -12.13
CA GLU A 316 15.60 -3.22 -13.49
C GLU A 316 15.23 -2.07 -14.40
N ASP A 317 16.17 -1.66 -15.25
CA ASP A 317 16.10 -0.42 -16.03
C ASP A 317 14.66 -0.14 -16.41
N SER A 318 14.17 1.02 -16.01
CA SER A 318 12.96 1.72 -16.43
C SER A 318 12.45 1.40 -17.85
N LYS A 319 12.10 0.15 -18.11
CA LYS A 319 11.16 -0.26 -19.12
C LYS A 319 9.87 0.30 -18.57
N LYS A 320 9.51 1.50 -19.04
CA LYS A 320 8.18 2.08 -18.86
C LYS A 320 7.19 0.93 -18.76
N ALA A 321 6.46 0.83 -17.63
CA ALA A 321 5.42 -0.16 -17.47
C ALA A 321 4.65 -0.22 -18.80
N PRO A 322 4.72 -1.35 -19.53
CA PRO A 322 4.17 -1.42 -20.87
C PRO A 322 2.70 -1.07 -20.78
N LYS A 323 2.23 -0.11 -21.59
CA LYS A 323 0.80 0.13 -21.70
C LYS A 323 0.21 -1.09 -22.40
N TYR A 324 -0.55 -1.91 -21.68
CA TYR A 324 -1.30 -3.02 -22.26
C TYR A 324 -2.77 -2.61 -22.47
N SER A 325 -3.35 -3.04 -23.59
CA SER A 325 -4.76 -2.80 -23.93
C SER A 325 -5.66 -4.01 -23.67
N VAL A 326 -5.06 -5.13 -23.25
CA VAL A 326 -5.72 -6.42 -23.04
C VAL A 326 -5.23 -7.05 -21.75
N THR A 327 -6.03 -7.95 -21.20
CA THR A 327 -5.67 -8.72 -20.00
C THR A 327 -5.90 -10.19 -20.26
N LEU A 328 -5.11 -11.05 -19.62
CA LEU A 328 -5.30 -12.50 -19.70
C LEU A 328 -6.53 -12.95 -18.90
N GLY A 329 -7.05 -12.11 -18.00
CA GLY A 329 -8.19 -12.46 -17.14
C GLY A 329 -7.81 -13.39 -16.00
N VAL A 330 -6.57 -13.29 -15.52
CA VAL A 330 -6.05 -14.04 -14.36
C VAL A 330 -5.74 -13.07 -13.23
N ILE A 331 -5.70 -13.60 -12.03
CA ILE A 331 -5.21 -12.95 -10.82
C ILE A 331 -3.79 -13.48 -10.62
N PRO A 332 -2.77 -12.63 -10.78
CA PRO A 332 -1.40 -13.04 -10.50
C PRO A 332 -1.16 -13.16 -9.00
N ASP A 333 -0.36 -14.15 -8.61
CA ASP A 333 0.25 -14.21 -7.29
C ASP A 333 1.54 -13.37 -7.31
N TYR A 334 1.46 -12.15 -6.78
CA TYR A 334 2.61 -11.26 -6.65
C TYR A 334 3.58 -11.69 -5.54
N MET A 335 3.17 -12.62 -4.67
CA MET A 335 3.97 -13.20 -3.59
C MET A 335 4.76 -14.44 -4.05
N TYR A 336 4.45 -15.02 -5.21
CA TYR A 336 5.28 -16.05 -5.85
C TYR A 336 6.69 -15.55 -6.20
N ASP A 337 7.71 -16.34 -5.86
CA ASP A 337 9.14 -16.03 -6.05
C ASP A 337 9.85 -17.00 -7.04
N GLY A 338 9.13 -18.00 -7.54
CA GLY A 338 9.64 -18.92 -8.55
C GLY A 338 9.64 -18.32 -9.96
N LYS A 339 10.22 -19.07 -10.92
CA LYS A 339 10.29 -18.62 -12.32
C LYS A 339 8.89 -18.67 -12.97
N GLY A 340 8.41 -17.53 -13.43
CA GLY A 340 7.13 -17.37 -14.12
C GLY A 340 6.19 -16.42 -13.41
N MET A 341 4.91 -16.50 -13.75
CA MET A 341 3.84 -15.80 -13.04
C MET A 341 2.82 -16.84 -12.59
N LEU A 342 2.78 -17.11 -11.29
CA LEU A 342 1.81 -18.02 -10.70
C LEU A 342 0.43 -17.37 -10.73
N ILE A 343 -0.56 -18.14 -11.16
CA ILE A 343 -1.94 -17.72 -11.19
C ILE A 343 -2.61 -18.18 -9.88
N SER A 344 -3.03 -17.21 -9.06
CA SER A 344 -3.80 -17.44 -7.83
C SER A 344 -5.33 -17.45 -8.08
N GLY A 345 -5.75 -17.10 -9.29
CA GLY A 345 -7.15 -17.19 -9.69
C GLY A 345 -7.36 -16.93 -11.18
N VAL A 346 -8.43 -17.52 -11.73
CA VAL A 346 -8.84 -17.31 -13.13
C VAL A 346 -10.24 -16.73 -13.14
N LYS A 347 -10.47 -15.68 -13.93
CA LYS A 347 -11.78 -15.04 -14.08
C LYS A 347 -12.61 -15.79 -15.12
N GLU A 348 -13.79 -16.25 -14.73
CA GLU A 348 -14.73 -16.95 -15.60
C GLU A 348 -15.10 -16.11 -16.84
N GLY A 349 -15.22 -16.75 -18.00
CA GLY A 349 -15.58 -16.12 -19.28
C GLY A 349 -14.51 -15.22 -19.90
N ARG A 350 -13.35 -15.05 -19.25
CA ARG A 350 -12.21 -14.29 -19.77
C ARG A 350 -11.26 -15.15 -20.61
N ALA A 351 -10.24 -14.51 -21.17
CA ALA A 351 -9.33 -15.11 -22.15
C ALA A 351 -8.64 -16.39 -21.60
N ALA A 352 -8.15 -16.36 -20.37
CA ALA A 352 -7.56 -17.51 -19.69
C ALA A 352 -8.55 -18.66 -19.46
N ASP A 353 -9.74 -18.36 -18.94
CA ASP A 353 -10.77 -19.35 -18.66
C ASP A 353 -11.22 -20.06 -19.96
N LYS A 354 -11.49 -19.28 -21.01
CA LYS A 354 -11.82 -19.79 -22.34
C LYS A 354 -10.71 -20.64 -22.95
N ALA A 355 -9.46 -20.34 -22.62
CA ALA A 355 -8.29 -21.09 -23.06
C ALA A 355 -7.97 -22.30 -22.17
N GLY A 356 -8.74 -22.54 -21.10
CA GLY A 356 -8.55 -23.67 -20.18
C GLY A 356 -7.37 -23.52 -19.22
N ILE A 357 -6.93 -22.29 -18.96
CA ILE A 357 -5.97 -21.96 -17.90
C ILE A 357 -6.71 -22.02 -16.56
N ILE A 358 -6.08 -22.58 -15.52
CA ILE A 358 -6.69 -22.80 -14.20
C ILE A 358 -5.88 -22.17 -13.07
N ASN A 359 -6.49 -22.09 -11.88
CA ASN A 359 -5.78 -21.72 -10.66
C ASN A 359 -4.60 -22.68 -10.39
N GLY A 360 -3.45 -22.14 -9.98
CA GLY A 360 -2.22 -22.89 -9.74
C GLY A 360 -1.33 -23.09 -10.98
N ASP A 361 -1.79 -22.70 -12.17
CA ASP A 361 -0.94 -22.65 -13.37
C ASP A 361 0.12 -21.55 -13.23
N ILE A 362 1.35 -21.82 -13.68
CA ILE A 362 2.42 -20.81 -13.75
C ILE A 362 2.65 -20.43 -15.20
N VAL A 363 2.36 -19.19 -15.59
CA VAL A 363 2.66 -18.70 -16.94
C VAL A 363 4.16 -18.58 -17.12
N ILE A 364 4.71 -19.29 -18.12
CA ILE A 364 6.15 -19.32 -18.41
C ILE A 364 6.48 -18.78 -19.81
N LYS A 365 5.49 -18.63 -20.70
CA LYS A 365 5.69 -18.02 -22.02
C LYS A 365 4.38 -17.46 -22.59
N MET A 366 4.44 -16.33 -23.27
CA MET A 366 3.31 -15.73 -24.00
C MET A 366 3.80 -15.19 -25.34
N GLY A 367 3.35 -15.81 -26.44
CA GLY A 367 3.87 -15.53 -27.78
C GLY A 367 5.38 -15.79 -27.82
N ASP A 368 6.16 -14.77 -28.19
CA ASP A 368 7.63 -14.82 -28.22
C ASP A 368 8.29 -14.41 -26.90
N VAL A 369 7.52 -13.99 -25.89
CA VAL A 369 8.05 -13.51 -24.62
C VAL A 369 8.13 -14.64 -23.61
N GLU A 370 9.33 -14.94 -23.10
CA GLU A 370 9.49 -15.78 -21.91
C GLU A 370 9.02 -15.01 -20.68
N VAL A 371 8.07 -15.59 -19.95
CA VAL A 371 7.57 -15.03 -18.70
C VAL A 371 8.42 -15.63 -17.59
N ARG A 372 9.36 -14.83 -17.09
CA ARG A 372 10.26 -15.22 -16.00
C ARG A 372 9.83 -14.63 -14.65
N ASP A 373 9.08 -13.53 -14.69
CA ASP A 373 8.60 -12.74 -13.57
C ASP A 373 7.37 -11.93 -13.99
N MET A 374 6.80 -11.16 -13.05
CA MET A 374 5.64 -10.30 -13.28
C MET A 374 5.89 -9.22 -14.33
N MET A 375 7.10 -8.66 -14.39
CA MET A 375 7.42 -7.60 -15.34
C MET A 375 7.45 -8.13 -16.77
N ALA A 376 8.01 -9.32 -16.98
CA ALA A 376 8.00 -10.02 -18.27
C ALA A 376 6.57 -10.37 -18.72
N TYR A 377 5.71 -10.77 -17.78
CA TYR A 377 4.28 -10.98 -18.04
C TYR A 377 3.60 -9.70 -18.54
N MET A 378 3.81 -8.57 -17.84
CA MET A 378 3.25 -7.28 -18.24
C MET A 378 3.84 -6.79 -19.57
N GLU A 379 5.12 -7.05 -19.84
CA GLU A 379 5.77 -6.78 -21.14
C GLU A 379 5.12 -7.56 -22.27
N ALA A 380 4.80 -8.83 -22.02
CA ALA A 380 4.10 -9.65 -22.99
C ALA A 380 2.71 -9.08 -23.30
N LEU A 381 1.91 -8.74 -22.28
CA LEU A 381 0.60 -8.13 -22.46
C LEU A 381 0.65 -6.81 -23.23
N GLY A 382 1.70 -6.02 -23.04
CA GLY A 382 1.92 -4.76 -23.77
C GLY A 382 2.09 -4.94 -25.28
N LYS A 383 2.34 -6.16 -25.76
CA LYS A 383 2.52 -6.47 -27.19
C LYS A 383 1.23 -6.90 -27.88
N PHE A 384 0.17 -7.20 -27.12
CA PHE A 384 -1.07 -7.77 -27.64
C PHE A 384 -2.22 -6.75 -27.66
N LYS A 385 -3.16 -6.98 -28.57
CA LYS A 385 -4.35 -6.17 -28.81
C LYS A 385 -5.58 -7.07 -28.82
N LYS A 386 -6.75 -6.44 -28.64
CA LYS A 386 -8.03 -7.15 -28.66
C LYS A 386 -8.23 -7.85 -30.01
N GLY A 387 -8.55 -9.14 -29.97
CA GLY A 387 -8.68 -10.03 -31.12
C GLY A 387 -7.40 -10.79 -31.51
N ASP A 388 -6.26 -10.51 -30.87
CA ASP A 388 -5.03 -11.27 -31.11
C ASP A 388 -5.16 -12.68 -30.53
N LYS A 389 -4.71 -13.67 -31.31
CA LYS A 389 -4.56 -15.06 -30.86
C LYS A 389 -3.11 -15.35 -30.55
N VAL A 390 -2.84 -15.72 -29.31
CA VAL A 390 -1.49 -15.86 -28.77
C VAL A 390 -1.35 -17.22 -28.12
N LYS A 391 -0.27 -17.92 -28.45
CA LYS A 391 0.12 -19.13 -27.74
C LYS A 391 0.68 -18.79 -26.37
N VAL A 392 0.07 -19.33 -25.33
CA VAL A 392 0.52 -19.19 -23.94
C VAL A 392 0.94 -20.56 -23.43
N ILE A 393 2.12 -20.65 -22.83
CA ILE A 393 2.60 -21.88 -22.20
C ILE A 393 2.53 -21.67 -20.69
N VAL A 394 1.80 -22.56 -20.03
CA VAL A 394 1.71 -22.62 -18.58
C VAL A 394 2.35 -23.90 -18.06
N LYS A 395 2.87 -23.86 -16.83
CA LYS A 395 3.27 -25.05 -16.09
C LYS A 395 2.14 -25.42 -15.15
N ARG A 396 1.58 -26.63 -15.32
CA ARG A 396 0.51 -27.19 -14.49
C ARG A 396 1.09 -28.34 -13.69
N GLY A 397 1.41 -28.10 -12.42
CA GLY A 397 2.23 -29.02 -11.63
C GLY A 397 3.63 -29.16 -12.24
N GLU A 398 3.97 -30.35 -12.76
CA GLU A 398 5.25 -30.60 -13.45
C GLU A 398 5.17 -30.50 -14.98
N GLU A 399 3.97 -30.53 -15.55
CA GLU A 399 3.75 -30.58 -17.00
C GLU A 399 3.70 -29.19 -17.61
N LYS A 400 4.09 -29.08 -18.88
CA LYS A 400 3.91 -27.87 -19.69
C LYS A 400 2.68 -28.03 -20.58
N VAL A 401 1.75 -27.08 -20.46
CA VAL A 401 0.53 -27.03 -21.24
C VAL A 401 0.58 -25.81 -22.15
N GLU A 402 0.44 -26.02 -23.46
CA GLU A 402 0.29 -24.94 -24.43
C GLU A 402 -1.20 -24.72 -24.71
N VAL A 403 -1.63 -23.46 -24.60
CA VAL A 403 -3.01 -23.04 -24.87
C VAL A 403 -3.01 -21.86 -25.85
N GLU A 404 -4.05 -21.76 -26.68
CA GLU A 404 -4.28 -20.60 -27.54
C GLU A 404 -5.24 -19.65 -26.83
N VAL A 405 -4.77 -18.43 -26.57
CA VAL A 405 -5.52 -17.37 -25.88
C VAL A 405 -5.95 -16.33 -26.91
N GLU A 406 -7.24 -16.02 -26.96
CA GLU A 406 -7.78 -14.89 -27.70
C GLU A 406 -8.05 -13.71 -26.75
N PHE A 407 -7.37 -12.58 -26.99
CA PHE A 407 -7.37 -11.41 -26.10
C PHE A 407 -8.51 -10.40 -26.32
#